data_AF-A0A2V7HQW2-F1
#
_entry.id   AF-A0A2V7HQW2-F1
#
_cell.length_a   1.000
_cell.length_b   1.000
_cell.length_c   1.000
_cell.angle_alpha   90.00
_cell.angle_beta   90.00
_cell.angle_gamma   90.00
#
_symmetry.space_group_name_H-M   'P 1'
#
loop_
_entity.id
_entity.type
_entity.pdbx_description
1 polymer ?
#
loop_
_entity_poly.entity_id
_entity_poly.type
_entity_poly.pdbx_seq_one_letter_code
_entity_poly.pdbx_strand_id
1 'polypeptide(L)'
;MVNRVVPRAELASATLKLARRLALISPEALAATKLGINRGADAAGFRNALRAGLDVLAPLYAARTEVGMKFDEIREKEGLGAALRWRAAQFAE
;
A
#
# COMPACT_ATOMS: atom_id res chain seq x y z
N MET A 1 3.52 -6.49 -3.58
CA MET A 1 3.34 -7.88 -4.05
C MET A 1 2.16 -7.92 -5.00
N VAL A 2 2.23 -8.72 -6.06
CA VAL A 2 1.15 -8.86 -7.07
C VAL A 2 0.85 -10.33 -7.31
N ASN A 3 -0.43 -10.70 -7.48
CA ASN A 3 -0.83 -12.10 -7.71
C ASN A 3 -0.59 -12.56 -9.15
N ARG A 4 -0.69 -11.67 -10.14
CA ARG A 4 -0.49 -11.97 -11.56
C ARG A 4 -0.12 -10.70 -12.33
N VAL A 5 0.83 -10.81 -13.26
CA VAL A 5 1.19 -9.77 -14.23
C VAL A 5 0.60 -10.12 -15.58
N VAL A 6 0.03 -9.14 -16.29
CA VAL A 6 -0.56 -9.29 -17.62
C VAL A 6 -0.18 -8.09 -18.51
N PRO A 7 -0.20 -8.23 -19.84
CA PRO A 7 -0.06 -7.08 -20.75
C PRO A 7 -1.07 -5.98 -20.43
N ARG A 8 -0.67 -4.71 -20.59
CA ARG A 8 -1.52 -3.55 -20.27
C ARG A 8 -2.88 -3.61 -20.98
N ALA A 9 -2.90 -4.01 -22.24
CA ALA A 9 -4.12 -4.13 -23.04
C ALA A 9 -5.10 -5.18 -22.49
N GLU A 10 -4.62 -6.17 -21.73
CA GLU A 10 -5.42 -7.27 -21.18
C GLU A 10 -5.85 -7.05 -19.72
N LEU A 11 -5.39 -5.97 -19.07
CA LEU A 11 -5.66 -5.76 -17.63
C LEU A 11 -7.16 -5.77 -17.31
N ALA A 12 -7.98 -5.10 -18.13
CA ALA A 12 -9.42 -5.05 -17.93
C ALA A 12 -10.09 -6.43 -18.09
N SER A 13 -9.72 -7.18 -19.13
CA SER A 13 -10.32 -8.50 -19.39
C SER A 13 -9.88 -9.53 -18.35
N ALA A 14 -8.61 -9.51 -17.94
CA ALA A 14 -8.09 -10.37 -16.88
C ALA A 14 -8.76 -10.09 -15.52
N THR A 15 -8.97 -8.81 -15.20
CA THR A 15 -9.67 -8.38 -13.97
C THR A 15 -11.11 -8.88 -13.96
N LEU A 16 -11.86 -8.63 -15.04
CA LEU A 16 -13.26 -9.05 -15.15
C LEU A 16 -13.40 -10.58 -15.19
N LYS A 17 -12.44 -11.29 -15.79
CA LYS A 17 -12.43 -12.75 -15.76
C LYS A 17 -12.36 -13.28 -14.33
N LEU A 18 -11.54 -12.69 -13.47
CA LEU A 18 -11.48 -13.07 -12.05
C LEU A 18 -12.77 -12.71 -11.32
N ALA A 19 -13.26 -11.47 -11.49
CA ALA A 19 -14.48 -11.00 -10.82
C ALA A 19 -15.70 -11.86 -11.19
N ARG A 20 -15.87 -12.18 -12.49
CA ARG A 20 -16.95 -13.04 -12.97
C ARG A 20 -16.88 -14.45 -12.38
N ARG A 21 -15.69 -15.02 -12.21
CA ARG A 21 -15.52 -16.33 -11.55
C ARG A 21 -15.93 -16.29 -10.08
N LEU A 22 -15.59 -15.22 -9.37
CA LEU A 22 -16.03 -15.04 -7.99
C LEU A 22 -17.55 -14.90 -7.91
N ALA A 23 -18.18 -14.16 -8.84
CA ALA A 23 -19.63 -13.94 -8.88
C ALA A 23 -20.46 -15.22 -9.11
N LEU A 24 -19.84 -16.34 -9.51
CA LEU A 24 -20.51 -17.64 -9.63
C LEU A 24 -20.62 -18.40 -8.29
N ILE A 25 -19.99 -17.90 -7.22
CA ILE A 25 -20.00 -18.50 -5.89
C ILE A 25 -21.09 -17.81 -5.05
N SER A 26 -21.78 -18.55 -4.18
CA SER A 26 -22.78 -17.94 -3.30
C SER A 26 -22.15 -16.85 -2.42
N PRO A 27 -22.84 -15.72 -2.19
CA PRO A 27 -22.32 -14.63 -1.36
C PRO A 27 -21.91 -15.08 0.05
N GLU A 28 -22.65 -16.01 0.65
CA GLU A 28 -22.41 -16.53 1.99
C GLU A 28 -21.10 -17.33 2.04
N ALA A 29 -20.86 -18.19 1.04
CA ALA A 29 -19.64 -19.00 0.95
C ALA A 29 -18.40 -18.12 0.71
N LEU A 30 -18.51 -17.10 -0.14
CA LEU A 30 -17.46 -16.10 -0.34
C LEU A 30 -17.14 -15.35 0.95
N ALA A 31 -18.17 -14.86 1.65
CA ALA A 31 -18.00 -14.12 2.90
C ALA A 31 -17.36 -14.98 3.99
N ALA A 32 -17.83 -16.21 4.18
CA ALA A 32 -17.28 -17.15 5.15
C ALA A 32 -15.82 -17.51 4.86
N THR A 33 -15.49 -17.77 3.59
CA THR A 33 -14.12 -18.07 3.17
C THR A 33 -13.19 -16.88 3.41
N LYS A 34 -13.63 -15.67 3.05
CA LYS A 34 -12.85 -14.44 3.29
C LYS A 34 -12.67 -14.18 4.78
N LEU A 35 -13.68 -14.45 5.60
CA LEU A 35 -13.59 -14.35 7.06
C LEU A 35 -12.53 -15.32 7.61
N GLY A 36 -12.52 -16.58 7.16
CA GLY A 36 -11.51 -17.57 7.55
C GLY A 36 -10.08 -17.12 7.24
N ILE A 37 -9.84 -16.63 6.01
CA ILE A 37 -8.53 -16.10 5.60
C ILE A 37 -8.11 -14.92 6.49
N ASN A 38 -9.01 -13.96 6.73
CA ASN A 38 -8.71 -12.80 7.56
C ASN A 38 -8.42 -13.21 9.02
N ARG A 39 -9.19 -14.15 9.59
CA ARG A 39 -8.94 -14.68 10.93
C ARG A 39 -7.58 -15.37 11.04
N GLY A 40 -7.13 -16.06 10.00
CA GLY A 40 -5.78 -16.62 9.94
C GLY A 40 -4.70 -15.55 10.03
N ALA A 41 -4.83 -14.46 9.26
CA ALA A 41 -3.90 -13.33 9.33
C ALA A 41 -3.94 -12.63 10.70
N ASP A 42 -5.12 -12.47 11.28
CA ASP A 42 -5.29 -11.87 12.60
C ASP A 42 -4.66 -12.74 13.70
N ALA A 43 -4.85 -14.05 13.64
CA ALA A 43 -4.24 -15.01 14.57
C ALA A 43 -2.71 -15.02 14.45
N ALA A 44 -2.17 -14.80 13.25
CA ALA A 44 -0.74 -14.59 13.03
C ALA A 44 -0.24 -13.21 13.52
N GLY A 45 -1.10 -12.37 14.10
CA GLY A 45 -0.74 -11.11 14.72
C GLY A 45 -0.77 -9.90 13.78
N PHE A 46 -1.39 -10.00 12.60
CA PHE A 46 -1.37 -8.92 11.59
C PHE A 46 -1.83 -7.56 12.14
N ARG A 47 -2.95 -7.52 12.89
CA ARG A 47 -3.42 -6.26 13.51
C ARG A 47 -2.51 -5.74 14.61
N ASN A 48 -1.81 -6.61 15.33
CA ASN A 48 -0.85 -6.19 16.35
C ASN A 48 0.37 -5.56 15.70
N ALA A 49 0.88 -6.18 14.62
CA ALA A 49 1.98 -5.64 13.84
C ALA A 49 1.64 -4.26 13.24
N LEU A 50 0.41 -4.08 12.73
CA LEU A 50 -0.05 -2.77 12.23
C LEU A 50 -0.04 -1.68 13.32
N ARG A 51 -0.54 -2.00 14.53
CA ARG A 51 -0.54 -1.05 15.65
C ARG A 51 0.88 -0.72 16.11
N ALA A 52 1.72 -1.73 16.29
CA ALA A 52 3.12 -1.53 16.65
C ALA A 52 3.86 -0.66 15.62
N GLY A 53 3.61 -0.89 14.32
CA GLY A 53 4.17 -0.05 13.26
C GLY A 53 3.69 1.40 13.33
N LEU A 54 2.41 1.63 13.66
CA LEU A 54 1.87 2.97 13.85
C LEU A 54 2.52 3.67 15.05
N ASP A 55 2.63 2.99 16.20
CA ASP A 55 3.21 3.55 17.42
C ASP A 55 4.67 4.00 17.20
N VAL A 56 5.41 3.27 16.36
CA VAL A 56 6.80 3.60 16.03
C VAL A 56 6.90 4.72 14.98
N LEU A 57 6.07 4.69 13.93
CA LEU A 57 6.23 5.60 12.79
C LEU A 57 5.46 6.92 12.92
N ALA A 58 4.33 6.95 13.64
CA ALA A 58 3.52 8.15 13.78
C ALA A 58 4.30 9.33 14.41
N PRO A 59 5.10 9.14 15.48
CA PRO A 59 5.90 10.22 16.06
C PRO A 59 6.89 10.85 15.09
N LEU A 60 7.40 10.11 14.09
CA LEU A 60 8.35 10.64 13.10
C LEU A 60 7.74 11.74 12.23
N TYR A 61 6.42 11.75 12.03
CA TYR A 61 5.74 12.83 11.32
C TYR A 61 5.64 14.11 12.15
N ALA A 62 5.63 14.01 13.48
CA ALA A 62 5.66 15.17 14.37
C ALA A 62 7.09 15.67 14.63
N ALA A 63 8.09 14.78 14.54
CA ALA A 63 9.47 15.05 14.92
C ALA A 63 10.22 16.09 14.05
N ARG A 64 9.61 16.61 12.97
CA ARG A 64 10.22 17.59 12.03
C ARG A 64 11.68 17.25 11.72
N THR A 65 11.91 16.05 11.21
CA THR A 65 13.26 15.60 10.85
C THR A 65 13.90 16.57 9.84
N GLU A 66 15.21 16.70 9.86
CA GLU A 66 15.94 17.60 8.95
C GLU A 66 15.62 17.29 7.47
N VAL A 67 15.56 16.00 7.12
CA VAL A 67 15.19 15.54 5.78
C VAL A 67 13.76 15.92 5.42
N GLY A 68 12.81 15.77 6.36
CA GLY A 68 11.42 16.14 6.16
C GLY A 68 11.25 17.65 5.96
N MET A 69 11.88 18.45 6.81
CA MET A 69 11.89 19.91 6.68
C MET A 69 12.49 20.37 5.35
N LYS A 70 13.60 19.76 4.92
CA LYS A 70 14.22 20.12 3.64
C LYS A 70 13.34 19.74 2.44
N PHE A 71 12.69 18.58 2.50
CA PHE A 71 11.72 18.17 1.49
C PHE A 71 10.56 19.16 1.40
N ASP A 72 9.99 19.56 2.53
CA ASP A 72 8.88 20.51 2.60
C ASP A 72 9.29 21.89 2.08
N GLU A 73 10.50 22.37 2.43
CA GLU A 73 11.03 23.63 1.91
C GLU A 73 11.12 23.64 0.38
N ILE A 74 11.67 22.58 -0.23
CA ILE A 74 11.76 22.46 -1.69
C ILE A 74 10.37 22.33 -2.30
N ARG A 75 9.47 21.57 -1.67
CA ARG A 75 8.08 21.43 -2.14
C ARG A 75 7.38 22.79 -2.17
N GLU A 76 7.55 23.61 -1.13
CA GLU A 76 6.91 24.92 -1.01
C GLU A 76 7.49 25.94 -2.00
N LYS A 77 8.80 25.92 -2.23
CA LYS A 77 9.48 26.88 -3.13
C LYS A 77 9.44 26.48 -4.61
N GLU A 78 9.54 25.20 -4.90
CA GLU A 78 9.84 24.66 -6.24
C GLU A 78 8.86 23.57 -6.71
N GLY A 79 7.92 23.17 -5.84
CA GLY A 79 6.88 22.19 -6.13
C GLY A 79 7.27 20.73 -5.82
N LEU A 80 6.25 19.86 -5.72
CA LEU A 80 6.42 18.45 -5.35
C LEU A 80 7.36 17.69 -6.31
N GLY A 81 7.32 17.98 -7.60
CA GLY A 81 8.19 17.34 -8.59
C GLY A 81 9.67 17.60 -8.32
N ALA A 82 10.04 18.80 -7.88
CA ALA A 82 11.41 19.15 -7.51
C ALA A 82 11.84 18.43 -6.22
N ALA A 83 10.99 18.42 -5.20
CA ALA A 83 11.25 17.73 -3.94
C ALA A 83 11.45 16.21 -4.14
N LEU A 84 10.65 15.58 -5.02
CA LEU A 84 10.81 14.15 -5.36
C LEU A 84 12.11 13.86 -6.11
N ARG A 85 12.51 14.72 -7.06
CA ARG A 85 13.81 14.58 -7.76
C ARG A 85 14.98 14.74 -6.80
N TRP A 86 14.94 15.76 -5.93
CA TRP A 86 15.92 15.93 -4.86
C TRP A 86 16.01 14.69 -3.98
N ARG A 87 14.87 14.13 -3.57
CA ARG A 87 14.86 12.92 -2.73
C ARG A 87 15.43 11.71 -3.46
N ALA A 88 15.08 11.52 -4.73
CA ALA A 88 15.59 10.42 -5.54
C ALA A 88 17.10 10.51 -5.76
N ALA A 89 17.64 11.71 -5.98
CA ALA A 89 19.07 11.93 -6.19
C ALA A 89 19.93 11.49 -4.98
N GLN A 90 19.39 11.51 -3.76
CA GLN A 90 20.12 11.03 -2.57
C GLN A 90 20.34 9.51 -2.54
N PHE A 91 19.65 8.76 -3.41
CA PHE A 91 19.76 7.32 -3.54
C PHE A 91 20.34 6.89 -4.89
N ALA A 92 20.83 7.85 -5.68
CA ALA A 92 21.49 7.56 -6.94
C ALA A 92 22.92 7.10 -6.66
N GLU A 93 23.12 5.78 -6.63
CA GLU A 93 24.38 5.11 -6.96
C GLU A 93 24.38 4.74 -8.44
#